data_AF-A0A847ZAZ2-F1
#
_entry.id   AF-A0A847ZAZ2-F1
#
_cell.length_a   1.000
_cell.length_b   1.000
_cell.length_c   1.000
_cell.angle_alpha   90.00
_cell.angle_beta   90.00
_cell.angle_gamma   90.00
#
_symmetry.space_group_name_H-M   'P 1'
#
loop_
_entity.id
_entity.type
_entity.pdbx_description
1 polymer ?
#
loop_
_entity_poly.entity_id
_entity_poly.type
_entity_poly.pdbx_seq_one_letter_code
_entity_poly.pdbx_strand_id
1 'polypeptide(L)'
;GANQRVRTLQDFYGLFSGELNKAKKGMRNVKREETPTDLVCEKCSSPMVIKWGKNGRFLCCSKYPDCKNTRNFTHDENGKVQHMETPTTEVKCNKCGKNMVVKEGRFGQFLACSGYPECKNTMNATVNENGDVVAQEAPHTDEVCELCGKPMAVKRGRYGQFLGCTGYPDCKNIKKLGKDGKVTQKAQEVLSDEVCDLCGKPMAVKRGRYGQFLGCTGYPECKNIKKIPRKKSDE
;
A
#
# COMPACT_ATOMS: atom_id res chain seq x y z
N GLY A 1 -2.86 -40.85 -14.64
CA GLY A 1 -2.05 -41.04 -15.86
C GLY A 1 -1.97 -39.74 -16.64
N ALA A 2 -0.77 -39.33 -17.07
CA ALA A 2 -0.55 -38.04 -17.76
C ALA A 2 -1.29 -37.93 -19.12
N ASN A 3 -1.46 -39.05 -19.83
CA ASN A 3 -2.12 -39.09 -21.16
C ASN A 3 -3.60 -38.72 -21.14
N GLN A 4 -4.32 -39.03 -20.06
CA GLN A 4 -5.74 -38.70 -19.95
C GLN A 4 -5.97 -37.19 -19.84
N ARG A 5 -5.04 -36.45 -19.19
CA ARG A 5 -5.09 -34.99 -19.06
C ARG A 5 -4.82 -34.26 -20.37
N VAL A 6 -3.93 -34.78 -21.21
CA VAL A 6 -3.61 -34.16 -22.50
C VAL A 6 -4.80 -34.29 -23.45
N ARG A 7 -5.44 -35.46 -23.46
CA ARG A 7 -6.63 -35.72 -24.28
C ARG A 7 -7.82 -34.83 -23.89
N THR A 8 -8.12 -34.71 -22.60
CA THR A 8 -9.22 -33.83 -22.14
C THR A 8 -8.99 -32.37 -22.47
N LEU A 9 -7.73 -31.90 -22.43
CA LEU A 9 -7.39 -30.53 -22.85
C LEU A 9 -7.56 -30.33 -24.36
N GLN A 10 -7.16 -31.30 -25.20
CA GLN A 10 -7.35 -31.20 -26.65
C GLN A 10 -8.83 -31.18 -27.02
N ASP A 11 -9.64 -32.04 -26.41
CA ASP A 11 -11.08 -32.09 -26.65
C ASP A 11 -11.77 -30.78 -26.24
N PHE A 12 -11.39 -30.22 -25.08
CA PHE A 12 -11.88 -28.91 -24.62
C PHE A 12 -11.46 -27.77 -25.56
N TYR A 13 -10.18 -27.70 -25.96
CA TYR A 13 -9.69 -26.62 -26.81
C TYR A 13 -10.26 -26.69 -28.23
N GLY A 14 -10.55 -27.88 -28.75
CA GLY A 14 -11.22 -28.05 -30.05
C GLY A 14 -12.56 -27.32 -30.09
N LEU A 15 -13.42 -27.59 -29.11
CA LEU A 15 -14.74 -26.94 -28.99
C LEU A 15 -14.61 -25.44 -28.63
N PHE A 16 -13.77 -25.12 -27.65
CA PHE A 16 -13.58 -23.77 -27.15
C PHE A 16 -13.01 -22.82 -28.22
N SER A 17 -12.09 -23.29 -29.07
CA SER A 17 -11.51 -22.45 -30.13
C SER A 17 -12.55 -22.01 -31.16
N GLY A 18 -13.52 -22.88 -31.48
CA GLY A 18 -14.64 -22.57 -32.36
C GLY A 18 -15.55 -21.50 -31.77
N GLU A 19 -15.90 -21.63 -30.48
CA GLU A 19 -16.69 -20.64 -29.75
C GLU A 19 -15.96 -19.30 -29.62
N LEU A 20 -14.65 -19.33 -29.34
CA LEU A 20 -13.81 -18.13 -29.22
C LEU A 20 -13.76 -17.36 -30.55
N ASN A 21 -13.68 -18.06 -31.68
CA ASN A 21 -13.71 -17.44 -33.01
C ASN A 21 -15.08 -16.83 -33.34
N LYS A 22 -16.18 -17.48 -32.96
CA LYS A 22 -17.53 -16.92 -33.06
C LYS A 22 -17.66 -15.66 -32.19
N ALA A 23 -17.18 -15.72 -30.95
CA ALA A 23 -17.16 -14.61 -30.01
C ALA A 23 -16.35 -13.42 -30.54
N LYS A 24 -15.15 -13.65 -31.10
CA LYS A 24 -14.31 -12.61 -31.71
C LYS A 24 -15.01 -11.84 -32.84
N LYS A 25 -15.86 -12.51 -33.63
CA LYS A 25 -16.55 -11.91 -34.79
C LYS A 25 -17.89 -11.27 -34.42
N GLY A 26 -18.65 -11.88 -33.50
CA GLY A 26 -20.02 -11.49 -33.20
C GLY A 26 -20.22 -10.69 -31.91
N MET A 27 -19.28 -10.71 -30.96
CA MET A 27 -19.45 -9.97 -29.71
C MET A 27 -19.15 -8.47 -29.91
N ARG A 28 -20.13 -7.65 -29.56
CA ARG A 28 -20.01 -6.19 -29.49
C ARG A 28 -18.88 -5.82 -28.53
N ASN A 29 -17.84 -5.15 -29.03
CA ASN A 29 -16.68 -4.78 -28.22
C ASN A 29 -16.96 -3.50 -27.43
N VAL A 30 -17.72 -3.63 -26.34
CA VAL A 30 -18.12 -2.52 -25.45
C VAL A 30 -16.94 -1.67 -24.98
N LYS A 31 -15.72 -2.24 -24.93
CA LYS A 31 -14.49 -1.51 -24.55
C LYS A 31 -14.02 -0.48 -25.58
N ARG A 32 -14.41 -0.63 -26.86
CA ARG A 32 -14.05 0.28 -27.94
C ARG A 32 -15.12 1.36 -28.17
N GLU A 33 -16.28 1.24 -27.53
CA GLU A 33 -17.33 2.22 -27.68
C GLU A 33 -16.99 3.49 -26.90
N GLU A 34 -17.02 4.60 -27.61
CA GLU A 34 -16.79 5.93 -27.07
C GLU A 34 -18.12 6.66 -27.10
N THR A 35 -18.69 6.93 -25.93
CA THR A 35 -19.89 7.77 -25.84
C THR A 35 -19.44 9.23 -25.77
N PRO A 36 -19.74 10.07 -26.77
CA PRO A 36 -19.38 11.48 -26.72
C PRO A 36 -20.14 12.18 -25.59
N THR A 37 -19.50 13.15 -24.96
CA THR A 37 -20.12 13.99 -23.93
C THR A 37 -19.95 15.46 -24.28
N ASP A 38 -20.79 16.30 -23.69
CA ASP A 38 -20.72 17.76 -23.88
C ASP A 38 -19.58 18.41 -23.07
N LEU A 39 -18.81 17.62 -22.30
CA LEU A 39 -17.73 18.12 -21.47
C LEU A 39 -16.47 18.40 -22.28
N VAL A 40 -15.85 19.54 -22.01
CA VAL A 40 -14.62 20.00 -22.67
C VAL A 40 -13.40 19.75 -21.77
N CYS A 41 -12.29 19.33 -22.35
CA CYS A 41 -11.07 19.02 -21.63
C CYS A 41 -10.31 20.29 -21.19
N GLU A 42 -10.07 20.47 -19.89
CA GLU A 42 -9.33 21.64 -19.36
C GLU A 42 -7.90 21.83 -19.91
N LYS A 43 -7.25 20.78 -20.40
CA LYS A 43 -5.85 20.86 -20.87
C LYS A 43 -5.69 21.23 -22.34
N CYS A 44 -6.70 20.96 -23.17
CA CYS A 44 -6.57 21.07 -24.63
C CYS A 44 -7.86 21.50 -25.34
N SER A 45 -8.91 21.79 -24.57
CA SER A 45 -10.22 22.24 -25.04
C SER A 45 -10.92 21.30 -26.02
N SER A 46 -10.46 20.06 -26.15
CA SER A 46 -11.10 19.03 -26.99
C SER A 46 -12.25 18.37 -26.23
N PRO A 47 -13.29 17.88 -26.93
CA PRO A 47 -14.42 17.22 -26.28
C PRO A 47 -13.97 15.95 -25.56
N MET A 48 -14.64 15.62 -24.47
CA MET A 48 -14.38 14.42 -23.69
C MET A 48 -15.37 13.30 -24.05
N VAL A 49 -14.90 12.07 -23.93
CA VAL A 49 -15.63 10.85 -24.29
C VAL A 49 -15.59 9.86 -23.13
N ILE A 50 -16.66 9.10 -22.94
CA ILE A 50 -16.71 8.02 -21.94
C ILE A 50 -16.16 6.74 -22.55
N LYS A 51 -15.16 6.13 -21.88
CA LYS A 51 -14.56 4.85 -22.24
C LYS A 51 -14.68 3.84 -21.09
N TRP A 52 -14.63 2.55 -21.41
CA TRP A 52 -14.63 1.47 -20.42
C TRP A 52 -13.20 1.02 -20.06
N GLY A 53 -12.83 1.17 -18.80
CA GLY A 53 -11.56 0.72 -18.23
C GLY A 53 -11.70 -0.49 -17.31
N LYS A 54 -10.59 -0.86 -16.65
CA LYS A 54 -10.58 -1.93 -15.63
C LYS A 54 -11.46 -1.62 -14.42
N ASN A 55 -11.52 -0.34 -14.06
CA ASN A 55 -12.23 0.14 -12.87
C ASN A 55 -13.64 0.69 -13.19
N GLY A 56 -14.17 0.44 -14.39
CA GLY A 56 -15.47 0.95 -14.84
C GLY A 56 -15.37 2.01 -15.95
N ARG A 57 -16.46 2.75 -16.16
CA ARG A 57 -16.52 3.84 -17.15
C ARG A 57 -15.81 5.07 -16.62
N PHE A 58 -15.04 5.75 -17.47
CA PHE A 58 -14.35 6.98 -17.11
C PHE A 58 -14.36 7.97 -18.29
N LEU A 59 -14.21 9.24 -17.97
CA LEU A 59 -14.17 10.33 -18.93
C LEU A 59 -12.72 10.51 -19.43
N CYS A 60 -12.50 10.54 -20.73
CA CYS A 60 -11.19 10.66 -21.37
C CYS A 60 -11.22 11.76 -22.43
N CYS A 61 -10.10 12.43 -22.68
CA CYS A 61 -10.01 13.35 -23.80
C CYS A 61 -10.11 12.59 -25.15
N SER A 62 -10.86 13.14 -26.10
CA SER A 62 -10.93 12.63 -27.49
C SER A 62 -9.55 12.58 -28.18
N LYS A 63 -8.66 13.53 -27.85
CA LYS A 63 -7.31 13.63 -28.43
C LYS A 63 -6.26 12.72 -27.77
N TYR A 64 -6.67 11.59 -27.21
CA TYR A 64 -5.74 10.57 -26.72
C TYR A 64 -5.08 9.86 -27.93
N PRO A 65 -3.74 9.66 -27.98
CA PRO A 65 -2.77 9.66 -26.88
C PRO A 65 -2.09 11.00 -26.56
N ASP A 66 -2.31 12.05 -27.34
CA ASP A 66 -1.65 13.36 -27.17
C ASP A 66 -2.06 14.04 -25.86
N CYS A 67 -3.35 13.96 -25.50
CA CYS A 67 -3.86 14.43 -24.22
C CYS A 67 -4.27 13.26 -23.31
N LYS A 68 -3.48 13.03 -22.25
CA LYS A 68 -3.72 11.96 -21.25
C LYS A 68 -4.63 12.38 -20.08
N ASN A 69 -5.46 13.40 -20.27
CA ASN A 69 -6.38 13.84 -19.22
C ASN A 69 -7.54 12.86 -19.08
N THR A 70 -7.79 12.41 -17.85
CA THR A 70 -8.88 11.47 -17.52
C THR A 70 -9.55 11.89 -16.22
N ARG A 71 -10.87 11.70 -16.13
CA ARG A 71 -11.68 12.10 -14.99
C ARG A 71 -12.75 11.06 -14.67
N ASN A 72 -13.17 11.05 -13.43
CA ASN A 72 -14.37 10.34 -13.02
C ASN A 72 -15.60 11.24 -13.26
N PHE A 73 -16.77 10.62 -13.42
CA PHE A 73 -18.01 11.33 -13.66
C PHE A 73 -19.16 10.65 -12.93
N THR A 74 -20.20 11.43 -12.63
CA THR A 74 -21.49 10.96 -12.14
C THR A 74 -22.58 11.31 -13.16
N HIS A 75 -23.72 10.63 -13.09
CA HIS A 75 -24.90 11.02 -13.87
C HIS A 75 -25.83 11.81 -12.94
N ASP A 76 -26.32 12.95 -13.40
CA ASP A 76 -27.39 13.65 -12.70
C ASP A 76 -28.75 12.95 -12.91
N GLU A 77 -29.77 13.45 -12.22
CA GLU A 77 -31.18 13.07 -12.38
C GLU A 77 -31.67 13.15 -13.84
N ASN A 78 -31.05 14.02 -14.66
CA ASN A 78 -31.36 14.18 -16.08
C ASN A 78 -30.46 13.33 -17.02
N GLY A 79 -29.66 12.41 -16.48
CA GLY A 79 -28.75 11.55 -17.25
C GLY A 79 -27.55 12.29 -17.87
N LYS A 80 -27.36 13.59 -17.57
CA LYS A 80 -26.20 14.36 -18.01
C LYS A 80 -24.98 14.00 -17.17
N VAL A 81 -23.83 13.99 -17.85
CA VAL A 81 -22.53 13.64 -17.28
C VAL A 81 -21.96 14.89 -16.62
N GLN A 82 -21.92 14.91 -15.28
CA GLN A 82 -21.24 15.97 -14.54
C GLN A 82 -19.87 15.51 -14.03
N HIS A 83 -18.94 16.45 -14.02
CA HIS A 83 -17.65 16.24 -13.37
C HIS A 83 -17.87 16.19 -11.86
N MET A 84 -17.49 15.09 -11.23
CA MET A 84 -17.49 15.01 -9.78
C MET A 84 -16.31 15.83 -9.25
N GLU A 85 -16.57 17.07 -8.84
CA GLU A 85 -15.57 17.85 -8.12
C GLU A 85 -15.28 17.19 -6.79
N THR A 86 -14.05 16.71 -6.64
CA THR A 86 -13.57 16.20 -5.37
C THR A 86 -13.66 17.32 -4.33
N PRO A 87 -14.41 17.14 -3.22
CA PRO A 87 -14.55 18.19 -2.23
C PRO A 87 -13.17 18.52 -1.64
N THR A 88 -12.79 19.80 -1.74
CA THR A 88 -11.64 20.35 -1.02
C THR A 88 -12.04 20.58 0.42
N THR A 89 -11.27 20.03 1.35
CA THR A 89 -11.47 20.31 2.78
C THR A 89 -10.70 21.58 3.16
N GLU A 90 -11.10 22.20 4.27
CA GLU A 90 -10.39 23.35 4.86
C GLU A 90 -9.04 22.96 5.48
N VAL A 91 -8.70 21.67 5.50
CA VAL A 91 -7.43 21.17 6.02
C VAL A 91 -6.28 21.63 5.12
N LYS A 92 -5.36 22.40 5.68
CA LYS A 92 -4.16 22.88 4.99
C LYS A 92 -3.04 21.84 5.01
N CYS A 93 -2.28 21.77 3.93
CA CYS A 93 -1.13 20.89 3.84
C CYS A 93 0.07 21.41 4.65
N ASN A 94 0.59 20.60 5.59
CA ASN A 94 1.76 20.95 6.42
C ASN A 94 3.05 21.30 5.66
N LYS A 95 3.16 20.97 4.36
CA LYS A 95 4.36 21.25 3.55
C LYS A 95 4.27 22.49 2.68
N CYS A 96 3.06 22.86 2.24
CA CYS A 96 2.89 23.92 1.23
C CYS A 96 1.74 24.88 1.52
N GLY A 97 0.95 24.65 2.57
CA GLY A 97 -0.19 25.49 2.95
C GLY A 97 -1.43 25.38 2.04
N LYS A 98 -1.34 24.72 0.88
CA LYS A 98 -2.49 24.50 -0.03
C LYS A 98 -3.53 23.58 0.62
N ASN A 99 -4.81 23.75 0.28
CA ASN A 99 -5.91 22.92 0.76
C ASN A 99 -5.72 21.44 0.35
N MET A 100 -6.25 20.54 1.17
CA MET A 100 -6.22 19.11 0.91
C MET A 100 -7.56 18.62 0.34
N VAL A 101 -7.48 17.50 -0.39
CA VAL A 101 -8.59 16.87 -1.10
C VAL A 101 -8.76 15.46 -0.56
N VAL A 102 -9.99 15.07 -0.23
CA VAL A 102 -10.29 13.71 0.21
C VAL A 102 -10.28 12.79 -1.00
N LYS A 103 -9.47 11.72 -0.93
CA LYS A 103 -9.42 10.66 -1.93
C LYS A 103 -9.64 9.32 -1.28
N GLU A 104 -10.26 8.42 -2.02
CA GLU A 104 -10.46 7.04 -1.59
C GLU A 104 -9.30 6.17 -2.07
N GLY A 105 -8.73 5.41 -1.13
CA GLY A 105 -7.69 4.43 -1.41
C GLY A 105 -8.05 3.05 -0.85
N ARG A 106 -7.16 2.08 -1.04
CA ARG A 106 -7.32 0.71 -0.52
C ARG A 106 -7.50 0.67 1.00
N PHE A 107 -6.91 1.62 1.71
CA PHE A 107 -6.89 1.67 3.18
C PHE A 107 -7.95 2.62 3.77
N GLY A 108 -8.89 3.09 2.94
CA GLY A 108 -9.90 4.08 3.32
C GLY A 108 -9.64 5.46 2.71
N GLN A 109 -10.38 6.44 3.20
CA GLN A 109 -10.25 7.85 2.80
C GLN A 109 -8.95 8.45 3.34
N PHE A 110 -8.28 9.25 2.52
CA PHE A 110 -7.06 9.96 2.89
C PHE A 110 -7.06 11.37 2.28
N LEU A 111 -6.36 12.29 2.93
CA LEU A 111 -6.20 13.66 2.46
C LEU A 111 -4.96 13.74 1.56
N ALA A 112 -5.12 14.22 0.34
CA ALA A 112 -4.04 14.48 -0.61
C ALA A 112 -3.91 15.98 -0.87
N CYS A 113 -2.70 16.52 -0.97
CA CYS A 113 -2.53 17.93 -1.31
C CYS A 113 -3.12 18.27 -2.70
N SER A 114 -3.85 19.38 -2.81
CA SER A 114 -4.37 19.89 -4.09
C SER A 114 -3.26 20.27 -5.08
N GLY A 115 -2.09 20.66 -4.57
CA GLY A 115 -0.91 21.00 -5.37
C GLY A 115 -0.17 19.81 -6.00
N TYR A 116 -0.81 18.66 -6.17
CA TYR A 116 -0.22 17.54 -6.90
C TYR A 116 -0.12 17.92 -8.40
N PRO A 117 1.03 17.72 -9.08
CA PRO A 117 2.15 16.83 -8.73
C PRO A 117 3.31 17.47 -7.96
N GLU A 118 3.30 18.80 -7.74
CA GLU A 118 4.38 19.54 -7.06
C GLU A 118 4.53 19.12 -5.59
N CYS A 119 3.40 18.97 -4.88
CA CYS A 119 3.36 18.51 -3.50
C CYS A 119 2.72 17.12 -3.41
N LYS A 120 3.52 16.10 -3.10
CA LYS A 120 3.07 14.69 -2.93
C LYS A 120 2.71 14.35 -1.49
N ASN A 121 2.46 15.35 -0.64
CA ASN A 121 2.13 15.11 0.76
C ASN A 121 0.72 14.53 0.89
N THR A 122 0.59 13.50 1.73
CA THR A 122 -0.67 12.83 2.05
C THR A 122 -0.82 12.67 3.56
N MET A 123 -2.04 12.77 4.06
CA MET A 123 -2.39 12.57 5.47
C MET A 123 -3.53 11.57 5.59
N ASN A 124 -3.57 10.86 6.71
CA ASN A 124 -4.68 9.97 7.01
C ASN A 124 -5.89 10.80 7.41
N ALA A 125 -7.08 10.37 6.99
CA ALA A 125 -8.32 11.05 7.29
C ALA A 125 -9.21 10.17 8.17
N THR A 126 -9.87 10.78 9.15
CA THR A 126 -10.90 10.14 9.98
C THR A 126 -12.19 10.92 9.88
N VAL A 127 -13.32 10.21 9.86
CA VAL A 127 -14.65 10.83 9.87
C VAL A 127 -15.05 11.05 11.33
N ASN A 128 -15.35 12.29 11.70
CA ASN A 128 -15.90 12.62 13.02
C ASN A 128 -17.39 12.28 13.11
N GLU A 129 -17.96 12.34 14.31
CA GLU A 129 -19.39 12.08 14.56
C GLU A 129 -20.32 12.97 13.72
N ASN A 130 -19.87 14.17 13.34
CA ASN A 130 -20.60 15.11 12.48
C ASN A 130 -20.50 14.79 10.98
N GLY A 131 -19.79 13.72 10.58
CA GLY A 131 -19.54 13.38 9.17
C GLY A 131 -18.39 14.15 8.52
N ASP A 132 -17.75 15.07 9.23
CA ASP A 132 -16.63 15.85 8.72
C ASP A 132 -15.33 15.03 8.67
N VAL A 133 -14.60 15.16 7.56
CA VAL A 133 -13.32 14.48 7.33
C VAL A 133 -12.18 15.32 7.90
N VAL A 134 -11.64 14.91 9.05
CA VAL A 134 -10.55 15.59 9.75
C VAL A 134 -9.22 14.84 9.55
N ALA A 135 -8.11 15.57 9.52
CA ALA A 135 -6.79 14.97 9.50
C ALA A 135 -6.53 14.26 10.83
N GLN A 136 -6.23 12.96 10.76
CA GLN A 136 -5.81 12.22 11.94
C GLN A 136 -4.34 12.55 12.20
N GLU A 137 -4.09 13.47 13.13
CA GLU A 137 -2.75 13.68 13.66
C GLU A 137 -2.32 12.44 14.43
N ALA A 138 -1.18 11.89 14.06
CA ALA A 138 -0.60 10.78 14.79
C ALA A 138 -0.20 11.29 16.18
N PRO A 139 -0.68 10.69 17.28
CA PRO A 139 -0.32 11.14 18.61
C PRO A 139 1.20 11.08 18.76
N HIS A 140 1.77 12.22 19.15
CA HIS A 140 3.16 12.30 19.56
C HIS A 140 3.30 11.58 20.91
N THR A 141 4.37 10.82 21.06
CA THR A 141 4.72 10.22 22.34
C THR A 141 5.87 10.97 22.95
N ASP A 142 6.01 10.88 24.27
CA ASP A 142 7.15 11.43 25.02
C ASP A 142 8.49 10.76 24.66
N GLU A 143 8.47 9.68 23.88
CA GLU A 143 9.69 9.05 23.41
C GLU A 143 10.42 9.88 22.35
N VAL A 144 11.67 10.19 22.66
CA VAL A 144 12.59 10.92 21.79
C VAL A 144 13.37 9.96 20.89
N CYS A 145 13.62 10.39 19.66
CA CYS A 145 14.42 9.64 18.71
C CYS A 145 15.91 9.66 19.08
N GLU A 146 16.50 8.47 19.28
CA GLU A 146 17.92 8.30 19.65
C GLU A 146 18.93 8.86 18.63
N LEU A 147 18.53 9.01 17.35
CA LEU A 147 19.45 9.48 16.30
C LEU A 147 19.42 11.00 16.09
N CYS A 148 18.33 11.69 16.46
CA CYS A 148 18.16 13.10 16.10
C CYS A 148 17.50 13.97 17.17
N GLY A 149 17.09 13.41 18.31
CA GLY A 149 16.48 14.17 19.40
C GLY A 149 15.06 14.68 19.12
N LYS A 150 14.48 14.43 17.94
CA LYS A 150 13.09 14.80 17.63
C LYS A 150 12.09 13.81 18.28
N PRO A 151 10.88 14.26 18.66
CA PRO A 151 9.86 13.38 19.21
C PRO A 151 9.43 12.30 18.20
N MET A 152 9.02 11.15 18.70
CA MET A 152 8.49 10.06 17.89
C MET A 152 6.95 10.07 17.88
N ALA A 153 6.35 9.60 16.78
CA ALA A 153 4.90 9.56 16.59
C ALA A 153 4.44 8.13 16.26
N VAL A 154 3.28 7.73 16.77
CA VAL A 154 2.73 6.39 16.53
C VAL A 154 2.12 6.33 15.12
N LYS A 155 2.73 5.52 14.26
CA LYS A 155 2.29 5.27 12.88
C LYS A 155 1.80 3.85 12.72
N ARG A 156 0.88 3.64 11.78
CA ARG A 156 0.35 2.32 11.41
C ARG A 156 1.06 1.81 10.15
N GLY A 157 1.57 0.59 10.20
CA GLY A 157 2.19 -0.08 9.06
C GLY A 157 1.65 -1.50 8.87
N ARG A 158 2.25 -2.24 7.93
CA ARG A 158 1.83 -3.63 7.60
C ARG A 158 2.01 -4.63 8.74
N TYR A 159 2.91 -4.34 9.68
CA TYR A 159 3.26 -5.22 10.81
C TYR A 159 2.67 -4.72 12.14
N GLY A 160 1.72 -3.78 12.09
CA GLY A 160 1.11 -3.16 13.27
C GLY A 160 1.55 -1.72 13.48
N GLN A 161 1.30 -1.22 14.69
CA GLN A 161 1.70 0.12 15.11
C GLN A 161 3.20 0.17 15.42
N PHE A 162 3.84 1.30 15.12
CA PHE A 162 5.25 1.53 15.39
C PHE A 162 5.49 3.01 15.68
N LEU A 163 6.54 3.33 16.43
CA LEU A 163 6.99 4.69 16.65
C LEU A 163 7.93 5.08 15.52
N GLY A 164 7.55 6.09 14.74
CA GLY A 164 8.39 6.67 13.70
C GLY A 164 8.87 8.05 14.09
N CYS A 165 10.12 8.37 13.79
CA CYS A 165 10.63 9.73 13.99
C CYS A 165 9.78 10.77 13.21
N THR A 166 9.49 11.91 13.83
CA THR A 166 8.84 13.06 13.18
C THR A 166 9.72 13.73 12.13
N GLY A 167 11.04 13.63 12.27
CA GLY A 167 12.03 14.16 11.32
C GLY A 167 12.16 13.37 10.01
N TYR A 168 11.20 12.54 9.63
CA TYR A 168 11.18 11.86 8.34
C TYR A 168 10.92 12.89 7.22
N PRO A 169 11.68 12.90 6.10
CA PRO A 169 12.51 11.82 5.57
C PRO A 169 13.98 11.78 6.04
N ASP A 170 14.44 12.81 6.73
CA ASP A 170 15.86 12.98 7.11
C ASP A 170 16.29 11.94 8.15
N CYS A 171 15.42 11.63 9.11
CA CYS A 171 15.61 10.57 10.09
C CYS A 171 14.61 9.42 9.86
N LYS A 172 15.13 8.25 9.49
CA LYS A 172 14.34 7.02 9.22
C LYS A 172 14.26 6.07 10.41
N ASN A 173 14.61 6.54 11.61
CA ASN A 173 14.58 5.71 12.81
C ASN A 173 13.14 5.29 13.16
N ILE A 174 12.98 4.02 13.53
CA ILE A 174 11.71 3.42 13.93
C ILE A 174 11.90 2.53 15.17
N LYS A 175 10.96 2.60 16.10
CA LYS A 175 10.85 1.71 17.26
C LYS A 175 9.59 0.86 17.14
N LYS A 176 9.69 -0.44 17.45
CA LYS A 176 8.56 -1.36 17.38
C LYS A 176 7.69 -1.23 18.63
N LEU A 177 6.37 -1.23 18.45
CA LEU A 177 5.42 -1.31 19.56
C LEU A 177 4.93 -2.75 19.69
N GLY A 178 4.84 -3.22 20.93
CA GLY A 178 4.15 -4.47 21.26
C GLY A 178 2.64 -4.32 21.12
N LYS A 179 1.90 -5.43 21.21
CA LYS A 179 0.43 -5.41 21.24
C LYS A 179 -0.13 -4.56 22.40
N ASP A 180 0.63 -4.45 23.49
CA ASP A 180 0.25 -3.72 24.70
C ASP A 180 0.58 -2.22 24.63
N GLY A 181 0.94 -1.70 23.44
CA GLY A 181 1.28 -0.28 23.25
C GLY A 181 2.65 0.15 23.82
N LYS A 182 3.33 -0.73 24.56
CA LYS A 182 4.68 -0.47 25.08
C LYS A 182 5.74 -0.71 24.02
N VAL A 183 6.79 0.10 24.05
CA VAL A 183 7.97 -0.09 23.19
C VAL A 183 8.63 -1.40 23.52
N THR A 184 8.71 -2.27 22.52
CA THR A 184 9.44 -3.52 22.66
C THR A 184 10.91 -3.15 22.57
N GLN A 185 11.56 -3.01 23.73
CA GLN A 185 13.02 -2.92 23.77
C GLN A 185 13.57 -4.15 23.04
N LYS A 186 14.61 -3.95 22.22
CA LYS A 186 15.35 -5.07 21.63
C LYS A 186 15.72 -5.99 22.78
N ALA A 187 15.16 -7.22 22.80
CA ALA A 187 15.55 -8.21 23.77
C ALA A 187 17.07 -8.34 23.69
N GLN A 188 17.75 -8.00 24.78
CA GLN A 188 19.20 -8.04 24.85
C GLN A 188 19.64 -9.44 24.45
N GLU A 189 20.56 -9.55 23.49
CA GLU A 189 20.99 -10.83 22.98
C GLU A 189 21.63 -11.62 24.12
N VAL A 190 20.95 -12.66 24.59
CA VAL A 190 21.48 -13.53 25.64
C VAL A 190 22.58 -14.36 25.00
N LEU A 191 23.82 -14.05 25.37
CA LEU A 191 24.99 -14.83 24.99
C LEU A 191 24.92 -16.19 25.70
N SER A 192 25.16 -17.26 24.95
CA SER A 192 25.32 -18.61 25.52
C SER A 192 26.79 -18.91 25.75
N ASP A 193 27.06 -19.81 26.69
CA ASP A 193 28.42 -20.33 26.94
C ASP A 193 28.97 -21.18 25.78
N GLU A 194 28.12 -21.55 24.81
CA GLU A 194 28.55 -22.29 23.62
C GLU A 194 29.29 -21.39 22.62
N VAL A 195 30.45 -21.88 22.19
CA VAL A 195 31.27 -21.28 21.15
C VAL A 195 30.90 -21.87 19.79
N CYS A 196 31.02 -21.06 18.75
CA CYS A 196 30.78 -21.50 17.39
C CYS A 196 31.96 -22.29 16.82
N ASP A 197 31.69 -23.46 16.25
CA ASP A 197 32.72 -24.38 15.73
C ASP A 197 33.47 -23.85 14.50
N LEU A 198 32.89 -22.89 13.77
CA LEU A 198 33.48 -22.33 12.54
C LEU A 198 34.25 -21.03 12.80
N CYS A 199 33.72 -20.16 13.67
CA CYS A 199 34.22 -18.81 13.86
C CYS A 199 34.97 -18.62 15.19
N GLY A 200 34.84 -19.55 16.16
CA GLY A 200 35.38 -19.41 17.51
C GLY A 200 34.72 -18.29 18.35
N LYS A 201 33.76 -17.54 17.79
CA LYS A 201 33.04 -16.47 18.50
C LYS A 201 31.90 -17.08 19.35
N PRO A 202 31.51 -16.42 20.46
CA PRO A 202 30.39 -16.88 21.27
C PRO A 202 29.09 -16.92 20.46
N MET A 203 28.20 -17.84 20.79
CA MET A 203 26.89 -17.94 20.18
C MET A 203 25.85 -17.18 21.02
N ALA A 204 24.83 -16.62 20.37
CA ALA A 204 23.74 -15.90 21.01
C ALA A 204 22.39 -16.59 20.75
N VAL A 205 21.50 -16.57 21.75
CA VAL A 205 20.14 -17.11 21.63
C VAL A 205 19.29 -16.17 20.79
N LYS A 206 18.90 -16.62 19.59
CA LYS A 206 18.03 -15.91 18.65
C LYS A 206 16.68 -16.60 18.51
N ARG A 207 15.64 -15.84 18.19
CA ARG A 207 14.28 -16.35 17.94
C ARG A 207 13.99 -16.39 16.44
N GLY A 208 13.66 -17.56 15.92
CA GLY A 208 13.25 -17.78 14.52
C GLY A 208 11.82 -18.32 14.42
N ARG A 209 11.42 -18.73 13.20
CA ARG A 209 10.10 -19.33 12.93
C ARG A 209 9.88 -20.63 13.74
N TYR A 210 10.93 -21.41 13.93
CA TYR A 210 10.88 -22.74 14.56
C TYR A 210 11.21 -22.71 16.06
N GLY A 211 11.23 -21.53 16.68
CA GLY A 211 11.59 -21.35 18.09
C GLY A 211 12.98 -20.72 18.29
N GLN A 212 13.54 -20.91 19.48
CA GLN A 212 14.85 -20.38 19.86
C GLN A 212 15.99 -21.26 19.32
N PHE A 213 17.08 -20.64 18.88
CA PHE A 213 18.29 -21.31 18.38
C PHE A 213 19.54 -20.50 18.76
N LEU A 214 20.70 -21.15 18.75
CA LEU A 214 21.99 -20.48 18.94
C LEU A 214 22.53 -20.03 17.57
N GLY A 215 22.91 -18.76 17.42
CA GLY A 215 23.58 -18.25 16.22
C GLY A 215 24.92 -17.59 16.53
N CYS A 216 25.95 -17.76 15.68
CA CYS A 216 27.26 -17.08 15.86
C CYS A 216 27.03 -15.55 15.92
N THR A 217 27.68 -14.89 16.89
CA THR A 217 27.70 -13.42 17.03
C THR A 217 28.39 -12.74 15.84
N GLY A 218 29.27 -13.45 15.14
CA GLY A 218 29.93 -13.01 13.91
C GLY A 218 29.03 -12.92 12.67
N TYR A 219 27.71 -12.93 12.81
CA TYR A 219 26.79 -12.66 11.68
C TYR A 219 26.93 -11.20 11.25
N PRO A 220 27.09 -10.88 9.94
CA PRO A 220 26.78 -11.72 8.77
C PRO A 220 27.92 -12.58 8.20
N GLU A 221 29.15 -12.46 8.70
CA GLU A 221 30.33 -13.18 8.20
C GLU A 221 30.29 -14.68 8.50
N CYS A 222 29.82 -15.06 9.69
CA CYS A 222 29.58 -16.45 10.06
C CYS A 222 28.08 -16.69 10.27
N LYS A 223 27.50 -17.54 9.43
CA LYS A 223 26.07 -17.92 9.44
C LYS A 223 25.78 -19.22 10.18
N ASN A 224 26.74 -19.72 10.98
CA ASN A 224 26.56 -20.97 11.70
C ASN A 224 25.44 -20.86 12.75
N ILE A 225 24.64 -21.93 12.86
CA ILE A 225 23.53 -22.06 13.80
C ILE A 225 23.56 -23.43 14.49
N LYS A 226 23.26 -23.46 15.78
CA LYS A 226 23.09 -24.68 16.58
C LYS A 226 21.68 -24.72 17.18
N LYS A 227 21.15 -25.92 17.36
CA LYS A 227 19.87 -26.14 18.06
C LYS A 227 20.13 -26.10 19.56
N ILE A 228 19.29 -25.39 20.31
CA ILE A 228 19.34 -25.44 21.77
C ILE A 228 18.86 -26.82 22.23
N PRO A 229 19.63 -27.58 23.02
CA PRO A 229 19.18 -28.85 23.55
C PRO A 229 17.94 -28.61 24.42
N ARG A 230 16.86 -29.36 24.14
CA ARG A 230 15.71 -29.36 25.04
C ARG A 230 16.15 -30.03 26.34
N LYS A 231 16.23 -29.27 27.45
CA LYS A 231 16.22 -29.92 28.76
C LYS A 231 14.92 -30.73 28.81
N LYS A 232 15.04 -32.06 28.87
CA LYS A 232 13.92 -32.88 29.34
C LYS A 232 13.66 -32.37 30.75
N SER A 233 12.51 -31.75 30.98
CA SER A 233 12.03 -31.59 32.34
C SER A 233 11.89 -32.99 32.90
N ASP A 234 12.74 -33.35 33.86
CA ASP A 234 12.54 -34.53 34.68
C ASP A 234 11.14 -34.45 35.31
N GLU A 235 10.50 -35.61 35.42
CA GLU A 235 9.18 -35.95 35.99
C GLU A 235 8.47 -34.91 36.87
#